data_AF-A0A5K1DXJ9-F1
#
_entry.id   AF-A0A5K1DXJ9-F1
#
_cell.length_a   1.000
_cell.length_b   1.000
_cell.length_c   1.000
_cell.angle_alpha   90.00
_cell.angle_beta   90.00
_cell.angle_gamma   90.00
#
_symmetry.space_group_name_H-M   'P 1'
#
loop_
_entity.id
_entity.type
_entity.pdbx_description
1 polymer ?
#
loop_
_entity_poly.entity_id
_entity_poly.type
_entity_poly.pdbx_seq_one_letter_code
_entity_poly.pdbx_strand_id
1 'polypeptide(L)' 'RNKVLIEELNSPLPGSEDLHFPTKYSQSFRAQLFACLWKQHQSYWRNPSYTAVRFFFTVLTGLVFGAVFWDLGPKR' A
#
# COMPACT_ATOMS: atom_id res chain seq x y z
N ARG A 1 -16.87 33.75 25.04
CA ARG A 1 -15.46 33.97 24.62
C ARG A 1 -15.06 33.08 23.45
N ASN A 2 -15.08 31.74 23.56
CA ASN A 2 -14.71 30.85 22.44
C ASN A 2 -15.60 30.99 21.19
N LYS A 3 -16.93 31.09 21.37
CA LYS A 3 -17.87 31.24 20.25
C LYS A 3 -17.65 32.52 19.42
N VAL A 4 -17.35 33.63 20.08
CA VAL A 4 -17.06 34.92 19.44
C VAL A 4 -15.76 34.88 18.66
N LEU A 5 -14.72 34.24 19.22
CA LEU A 5 -13.44 34.06 18.53
C LEU A 5 -13.57 33.16 17.29
N ILE A 6 -14.40 32.12 17.38
CA ILE A 6 -14.70 31.25 16.24
C ILE A 6 -15.42 32.05 15.15
N GLU A 7 -16.37 32.90 15.51
CA GLU A 7 -17.15 33.70 14.56
C GLU A 7 -16.27 34.72 13.82
N GLU A 8 -15.32 35.38 14.50
CA GLU A 8 -14.32 36.25 13.87
C GLU A 8 -13.39 35.47 12.91
N LEU A 9 -12.90 34.30 13.31
CA LEU A 9 -11.97 33.50 12.51
C LEU A 9 -12.63 32.78 11.34
N ASN A 10 -13.94 32.59 11.38
CA ASN A 10 -14.69 31.95 10.31
C ASN A 10 -15.04 32.93 9.17
N SER A 11 -14.95 34.24 9.43
CA SER A 11 -15.06 35.25 8.38
C SER A 11 -13.72 35.40 7.64
N PRO A 12 -13.68 35.29 6.30
CA PRO A 12 -12.48 35.55 5.53
C PRO A 12 -12.02 37.00 5.72
N LEU A 13 -10.70 37.24 5.80
CA LEU A 13 -10.17 38.59 5.99
C LEU A 13 -10.58 39.50 4.81
N PRO A 14 -10.87 40.79 5.06
CA PRO A 14 -11.14 41.73 3.99
C PRO A 14 -9.93 41.81 3.05
N GLY A 15 -10.11 41.40 1.79
CA GLY A 15 -9.05 41.32 0.78
C GLY A 15 -8.46 39.92 0.55
N SER A 16 -8.96 38.87 1.23
CA SER A 16 -8.59 37.50 0.89
C SER A 16 -9.30 37.04 -0.39
N GLU A 17 -8.56 36.47 -1.32
CA GLU A 17 -9.11 35.78 -2.48
C GLU A 17 -9.46 34.33 -2.16
N ASP A 18 -10.45 33.79 -2.88
CA ASP A 18 -10.81 32.39 -2.77
C ASP A 18 -9.63 31.48 -3.15
N LEU A 19 -9.50 30.35 -2.45
CA LEU A 19 -8.42 29.41 -2.72
C LEU A 19 -8.60 28.77 -4.11
N HIS A 20 -7.79 29.20 -5.07
CA HIS A 20 -7.83 28.67 -6.42
C HIS A 20 -6.85 27.51 -6.59
N PHE A 21 -7.37 26.30 -6.74
CA PHE A 21 -6.54 25.13 -7.05
C PHE A 21 -6.36 24.99 -8.56
N PRO A 22 -5.12 24.88 -9.07
CA PRO A 22 -4.87 24.74 -10.50
C PRO A 22 -5.38 23.40 -11.06
N THR A 23 -5.54 22.38 -10.20
CA THR A 23 -6.01 21.05 -10.57
C THR A 23 -7.00 20.53 -9.54
N LYS A 24 -7.99 19.75 -9.99
CA LYS A 24 -8.99 19.10 -9.11
C LYS A 24 -8.36 18.20 -8.05
N TYR A 25 -7.21 17.59 -8.36
CA TYR A 25 -6.49 16.68 -7.48
C TYR A 25 -5.09 17.21 -7.18
N SER A 26 -4.63 16.99 -5.95
CA SER A 26 -3.29 17.41 -5.48
C SER A 26 -2.13 16.69 -6.20
N GLN A 27 -2.38 15.48 -6.71
CA GLN A 27 -1.38 14.67 -7.41
C GLN A 27 -2.03 13.93 -8.58
N SER A 28 -1.23 13.59 -9.58
CA SER A 28 -1.70 12.80 -10.72
C SER A 28 -2.11 11.39 -10.28
N PHE A 29 -3.00 10.75 -11.06
CA PHE A 29 -3.44 9.38 -10.80
C PHE A 29 -2.27 8.38 -10.70
N ARG A 30 -1.26 8.54 -11.57
CA ARG A 30 -0.05 7.71 -11.55
C ARG A 30 0.71 7.85 -10.24
N ALA A 31 0.92 9.07 -9.75
CA ALA A 31 1.62 9.31 -8.50
C ALA A 31 0.88 8.69 -7.31
N GLN A 32 -0.45 8.83 -7.26
CA GLN A 32 -1.29 8.21 -6.23
C GLN A 32 -1.23 6.67 -6.30
N LEU A 33 -1.26 6.10 -7.49
CA LEU A 33 -1.16 4.64 -7.69
C LEU A 33 0.15 4.10 -7.14
N PHE A 34 1.30 4.70 -7.51
CA PHE A 34 2.59 4.28 -7.00
C PHE A 34 2.72 4.46 -5.48
N ALA A 35 2.19 5.55 -4.93
CA ALA A 35 2.16 5.75 -3.48
C ALA A 35 1.35 4.68 -2.75
N CYS A 36 0.20 4.27 -3.31
CA CYS A 36 -0.62 3.19 -2.77
C CYS A 36 0.09 1.84 -2.86
N LEU A 37 0.71 1.51 -4.00
CA LEU A 37 1.46 0.27 -4.18
C LEU A 37 2.66 0.20 -3.23
N TRP A 38 3.38 1.30 -3.06
CA TRP A 38 4.49 1.39 -2.10
C TRP A 38 4.01 1.14 -0.67
N LYS A 39 2.92 1.81 -0.26
CA LYS A 39 2.33 1.62 1.07
C LYS A 39 1.87 0.17 1.28
N GLN A 40 1.25 -0.43 0.27
CA GLN A 40 0.81 -1.82 0.32
C GLN A 40 1.99 -2.78 0.44
N HIS A 41 3.05 -2.54 -0.33
CA HIS A 41 4.29 -3.33 -0.27
C HIS A 41 4.93 -3.25 1.12
N GLN A 42 5.08 -2.06 1.67
CA GLN A 42 5.62 -1.87 3.03
C GLN A 42 4.75 -2.53 4.11
N SER A 43 3.43 -2.42 3.98
CA SER A 43 2.49 -3.10 4.89
C SER A 43 2.54 -4.62 4.77
N TYR A 44 2.76 -5.14 3.56
CA TYR A 44 2.90 -6.56 3.29
C TYR A 44 4.18 -7.13 3.92
N TRP A 45 5.31 -6.42 3.77
CA TRP A 45 6.58 -6.82 4.40
C TRP A 45 6.60 -6.65 5.92
N ARG A 46 5.79 -5.75 6.48
CA ARG A 46 5.59 -5.64 7.94
C ARG A 46 4.74 -6.77 8.54
N ASN A 47 4.08 -7.60 7.74
CA ASN A 47 3.41 -8.83 8.16
C ASN A 47 4.11 -10.09 7.61
N PRO A 48 5.36 -10.35 8.01
CA PRO A 48 6.16 -11.45 7.47
C PRO A 48 5.61 -12.83 7.83
N SER A 49 4.78 -12.96 8.87
CA SER A 49 4.26 -14.24 9.35
C SER A 49 3.42 -14.99 8.31
N TYR A 50 2.48 -14.30 7.65
CA TYR A 50 1.61 -14.92 6.64
C TYR A 50 2.37 -15.29 5.36
N THR A 51 3.27 -14.41 4.93
CA THR A 51 4.09 -14.60 3.72
C THR A 51 5.11 -15.73 3.92
N ALA A 52 5.76 -15.80 5.08
CA ALA A 52 6.72 -16.84 5.41
C ALA A 52 6.09 -18.23 5.43
N VAL A 53 4.89 -18.37 6.01
CA VAL A 53 4.15 -19.64 6.03
C VAL A 53 3.84 -20.10 4.60
N ARG A 54 3.45 -19.17 3.72
CA ARG A 54 3.18 -19.47 2.31
C ARG A 54 4.43 -19.97 1.58
N PHE A 55 5.56 -19.27 1.73
CA PHE A 55 6.83 -19.70 1.14
C PHE A 55 7.29 -21.06 1.68
N PHE A 56 7.23 -21.25 3.00
CA PHE A 56 7.60 -22.51 3.64
C PHE A 56 6.76 -23.68 3.13
N PHE A 57 5.44 -23.50 3.05
CA PHE A 57 4.53 -24.52 2.53
C PHE A 57 4.82 -24.84 1.06
N THR A 58 5.07 -23.83 0.23
CA THR A 58 5.42 -24.04 -1.19
C THR A 58 6.74 -24.80 -1.35
N VAL A 59 7.77 -24.46 -0.56
CA VAL A 59 9.06 -25.15 -0.58
C VAL A 59 8.91 -26.60 -0.12
N LEU A 60 8.22 -26.85 1.01
CA LEU A 60 7.96 -28.20 1.50
C LEU A 60 7.22 -29.05 0.47
N THR A 61 6.17 -28.49 -0.14
CA THR A 61 5.39 -29.20 -1.16
C THR A 61 6.26 -29.56 -2.35
N GLY A 62 7.09 -28.61 -2.83
CA GLY A 62 8.06 -28.87 -3.90
C GLY A 62 9.08 -29.95 -3.54
N LEU A 63 9.58 -29.95 -2.30
CA LEU A 63 10.52 -30.97 -1.82
C LEU A 63 9.86 -32.36 -1.73
N VAL A 64 8.62 -32.44 -1.24
CA VAL A 64 7.88 -33.72 -1.18
C VAL A 64 7.67 -34.28 -2.58
N PHE A 65 7.19 -33.47 -3.52
CA PHE A 65 7.05 -33.91 -4.91
C PHE A 65 8.39 -34.27 -5.54
N GLY A 66 9.41 -33.44 -5.36
CA GLY A 66 10.76 -33.71 -5.86
C GLY A 66 11.34 -35.02 -5.30
N ALA A 67 11.10 -35.31 -4.03
CA ALA A 67 11.53 -36.55 -3.39
C ALA A 67 10.73 -37.78 -3.87
N VAL A 68 9.40 -37.66 -3.99
CA VAL A 68 8.53 -38.74 -4.50
C VAL A 68 8.90 -39.12 -5.94
N PHE A 69 9.22 -38.13 -6.77
CA PHE A 69 9.57 -38.33 -8.17
C PHE A 69 11.09 -38.39 -8.42
N TRP A 70 11.91 -38.52 -7.38
CA TRP A 70 13.37 -38.36 -7.46
C TRP A 70 14.08 -39.33 -8.42
N ASP A 71 13.54 -40.55 -8.60
CA ASP A 71 14.13 -41.58 -9.47
C ASP A 71 13.09 -42.19 -10.42
N LEU A 72 12.05 -41.42 -10.76
CA LEU A 72 10.99 -41.82 -11.72
C LEU A 72 11.38 -41.55 -13.19
N GLY A 73 12.67 -41.37 -13.47
CA GLY A 73 13.22 -41.21 -14.81
C GLY A 73 13.73 -42.55 -15.38
N PRO A 74 13.58 -42.81 -16.69
CA PRO A 74 14.13 -44.02 -17.28
C PRO A 74 15.66 -44.02 -17.16
N LYS A 75 16.20 -45.02 -16.45
CA LYS A 75 17.64 -45.35 -16.50
C LYS A 75 17.93 -45.90 -17.89
N ARG A 76 18.75 -45.17 -18.64
CA ARG A 76 19.22 -45.58 -19.97
C ARG A 76 20.11 -46.81 -19.88
#